data_AF-A0A949LRG2-F1
#
_entry.id   AF-A0A949LRG2-F1
#
_cell.length_a   1.000
_cell.length_b   1.000
_cell.length_c   1.000
_cell.angle_alpha   90.00
_cell.angle_beta   90.00
_cell.angle_gamma   90.00
#
_symmetry.space_group_name_H-M   'P 1'
#
loop_
_entity.id
_entity.type
_entity.pdbx_description
1 polymer ?
#
loop_
_entity_poly.entity_id
_entity_poly.type
_entity_poly.pdbx_seq_one_letter_code
_entity_poly.pdbx_strand_id
1 'polypeptide(L)'
;TAFAAYVKARWGTPLPAGETLKNLLTEMVLAPEVYKKIVGMQMLVEGLAMGAFATLYQKSADPLMVKLCQLVMTDEAFHHKFGKIWADRTIPKLTRDEHNLVEDWAAQCFQTLLFNLINPDQMKQVYDDIGIDWEEAQAAIVESFGDDQRREQMKQSANIFRVLIKTLLNAGIITDRTRAYYAMYVDMDELKQEGVRMIGDDIAEEGIRYLQSINFGDAAKSKSLLAAE
;
A
#
# COMPACT_ATOMS: atom_id res chain seq x y z
N THR A 1 -12.29 -8.96 -10.64
CA THR A 1 -11.67 -9.02 -9.30
C THR A 1 -12.71 -8.75 -8.24
N ALA A 2 -12.43 -9.01 -6.96
CA ALA A 2 -13.37 -8.81 -5.87
C ALA A 2 -13.81 -7.33 -5.74
N PHE A 3 -12.88 -6.38 -5.84
CA PHE A 3 -13.21 -4.94 -5.87
C PHE A 3 -14.04 -4.53 -7.09
N ALA A 4 -13.82 -5.13 -8.27
CA ALA A 4 -14.69 -4.85 -9.43
C ALA A 4 -16.14 -5.32 -9.19
N ALA A 5 -16.33 -6.47 -8.52
CA ALA A 5 -17.65 -6.94 -8.14
C ALA A 5 -18.31 -6.04 -7.08
N TYR A 6 -17.53 -5.58 -6.09
CA TYR A 6 -17.98 -4.62 -5.09
C TYR A 6 -18.41 -3.29 -5.72
N VAL A 7 -17.57 -2.70 -6.57
CA VAL A 7 -17.89 -1.47 -7.29
C VAL A 7 -19.11 -1.67 -8.17
N LYS A 8 -19.25 -2.83 -8.84
CA LYS A 8 -20.44 -3.12 -9.62
C LYS A 8 -21.72 -3.19 -8.80
N ALA A 9 -21.66 -3.75 -7.59
CA ALA A 9 -22.80 -3.82 -6.70
C ALA A 9 -23.19 -2.46 -6.10
N ARG A 10 -22.24 -1.52 -5.94
CA ARG A 10 -22.47 -0.22 -5.30
C ARG A 10 -22.66 0.94 -6.27
N TRP A 11 -21.87 0.99 -7.34
CA TRP A 11 -21.76 2.13 -8.27
C TRP A 11 -21.77 1.73 -9.76
N GLY A 12 -21.90 0.45 -10.10
CA GLY A 12 -22.10 -0.01 -11.48
C GLY A 12 -20.82 -0.38 -12.23
N THR A 13 -20.10 0.57 -12.84
CA THR A 13 -18.91 0.24 -13.64
C THR A 13 -17.66 0.80 -12.98
N PRO A 14 -16.61 -0.01 -12.76
CA PRO A 14 -15.33 0.50 -12.30
C PRO A 14 -14.73 1.51 -13.29
N LEU A 15 -14.24 2.63 -12.77
CA LEU A 15 -13.47 3.59 -13.55
C LEU A 15 -12.11 3.00 -13.95
N PRO A 16 -11.51 3.47 -15.06
CA PRO A 16 -10.15 3.11 -15.41
C PRO A 16 -9.17 3.55 -14.33
N ALA A 17 -8.01 2.87 -14.25
CA ALA A 17 -6.92 3.34 -13.40
C ALA A 17 -6.44 4.72 -13.87
N GLY A 18 -6.15 5.61 -12.92
CA GLY A 18 -5.49 6.89 -13.20
C GLY A 18 -4.20 6.69 -13.97
N GLU A 19 -3.90 7.61 -14.87
CA GLU A 19 -2.76 7.53 -15.79
C GLU A 19 -1.42 7.34 -15.07
N THR A 20 -1.22 8.01 -13.93
CA THR A 20 0.00 7.86 -13.12
C THR A 20 0.22 6.41 -12.68
N LEU A 21 -0.77 5.82 -12.01
CA LEU A 21 -0.64 4.46 -11.50
C LEU A 21 -0.55 3.46 -12.65
N LYS A 22 -1.35 3.65 -13.71
CA LYS A 22 -1.30 2.82 -14.91
C LYS A 22 0.09 2.81 -15.55
N ASN A 23 0.70 3.98 -15.72
CA ASN A 23 2.03 4.10 -16.35
C ASN A 23 3.10 3.47 -15.48
N LEU A 24 3.07 3.69 -14.16
CA LEU A 24 4.01 3.09 -13.22
C LEU A 24 3.91 1.56 -13.21
N LEU A 25 2.69 1.01 -13.14
CA LEU A 25 2.47 -0.44 -13.21
C LEU A 25 2.95 -1.01 -14.54
N THR A 26 2.71 -0.31 -15.65
CA THR A 26 3.16 -0.72 -16.98
C THR A 26 4.69 -0.75 -17.05
N GLU A 27 5.37 0.27 -16.54
CA GLU A 27 6.83 0.32 -16.45
C GLU A 27 7.38 -0.87 -15.66
N MET A 28 6.85 -1.13 -14.46
CA MET A 28 7.30 -2.23 -13.60
C MET A 28 7.11 -3.59 -14.29
N VAL A 29 5.97 -3.83 -14.92
CA VAL A 29 5.66 -5.11 -15.59
C VAL A 29 6.54 -5.32 -16.82
N LEU A 30 6.83 -4.27 -17.58
CA LEU A 30 7.65 -4.35 -18.80
C LEU A 30 9.16 -4.25 -18.54
N ALA A 31 9.58 -3.80 -17.36
CA ALA A 31 10.99 -3.66 -17.01
C ALA A 31 11.76 -4.98 -17.18
N PRO A 32 12.93 -5.00 -17.86
CA PRO A 32 13.78 -6.19 -17.90
C PRO A 32 14.47 -6.45 -16.54
N GLU A 33 14.66 -5.42 -15.72
CA GLU A 33 15.37 -5.52 -14.46
C GLU A 33 14.50 -6.15 -13.35
N VAL A 34 15.04 -7.18 -12.69
CA VAL A 34 14.31 -7.90 -11.62
C VAL A 34 13.97 -6.99 -10.45
N TYR A 35 14.88 -6.08 -10.07
CA TYR A 35 14.64 -5.19 -8.93
C TYR A 35 13.43 -4.27 -9.17
N LYS A 36 13.22 -3.77 -10.39
CA LYS A 36 12.05 -2.94 -10.73
C LYS A 36 10.74 -3.72 -10.60
N LYS A 37 10.74 -5.02 -10.91
CA LYS A 37 9.58 -5.88 -10.69
C LYS A 37 9.32 -6.14 -9.21
N ILE A 38 10.36 -6.54 -8.47
CA ILE A 38 10.20 -6.98 -7.08
C ILE A 38 10.06 -5.79 -6.13
N VAL A 39 10.99 -4.84 -6.14
CA VAL A 39 10.89 -3.62 -5.34
C VAL A 39 9.66 -2.81 -5.77
N GLY A 40 9.37 -2.77 -7.08
CA GLY A 40 8.19 -2.10 -7.60
C GLY A 40 6.87 -2.68 -7.15
N MET A 41 6.58 -3.88 -7.63
CA MET A 41 5.28 -4.48 -7.37
C MET A 41 5.18 -4.85 -5.89
N GLN A 42 6.13 -5.66 -5.40
CA GLN A 42 5.97 -6.34 -4.11
C GLN A 42 6.25 -5.47 -2.90
N MET A 43 6.95 -4.34 -3.06
CA MET A 43 7.29 -3.46 -1.94
C MET A 43 6.64 -2.09 -2.08
N LEU A 44 6.70 -1.49 -3.27
CA LEU A 44 6.09 -0.18 -3.48
C LEU A 44 4.57 -0.26 -3.66
N VAL A 45 4.09 -1.03 -4.63
CA VAL A 45 2.66 -1.15 -4.95
C VAL A 45 1.92 -1.90 -3.84
N GLU A 46 2.41 -3.06 -3.39
CA GLU A 46 1.73 -3.79 -2.31
C GLU A 46 1.83 -3.05 -0.97
N GLY A 47 2.94 -2.36 -0.68
CA GLY A 47 3.05 -1.50 0.49
C GLY A 47 2.02 -0.36 0.49
N LEU A 48 1.77 0.22 -0.68
CA LEU A 48 0.72 1.21 -0.90
C LEU A 48 -0.68 0.61 -0.73
N ALA A 49 -0.93 -0.58 -1.31
CA ALA A 49 -2.19 -1.29 -1.21
C ALA A 49 -2.53 -1.61 0.26
N MET A 50 -1.56 -2.07 1.05
CA MET A 50 -1.74 -2.33 2.48
C MET A 50 -2.18 -1.09 3.26
N GLY A 51 -1.55 0.08 3.01
CA GLY A 51 -1.99 1.32 3.66
C GLY A 51 -3.41 1.74 3.25
N ALA A 52 -3.75 1.58 1.97
CA ALA A 52 -5.06 1.95 1.44
C ALA A 52 -6.16 1.05 2.01
N PHE A 53 -5.95 -0.27 1.98
CA PHE A 53 -6.88 -1.24 2.55
C PHE A 53 -6.97 -1.14 4.07
N ALA A 54 -5.89 -0.81 4.79
CA ALA A 54 -5.94 -0.56 6.22
C ALA A 54 -6.79 0.68 6.53
N THR A 55 -6.64 1.75 5.76
CA THR A 55 -7.47 2.95 5.89
C THR A 55 -8.94 2.65 5.63
N LEU A 56 -9.25 1.92 4.55
CA LEU A 56 -10.62 1.52 4.22
C LEU A 56 -11.22 0.58 5.28
N TYR A 57 -10.44 -0.36 5.80
CA TYR A 57 -10.87 -1.25 6.89
C TYR A 57 -11.23 -0.48 8.15
N GLN A 58 -10.45 0.54 8.52
CA GLN A 58 -10.65 1.33 9.73
C GLN A 58 -11.75 2.39 9.61
N LYS A 59 -11.91 2.99 8.42
CA LYS A 59 -12.71 4.21 8.24
C LYS A 59 -13.98 4.02 7.39
N SER A 60 -14.13 2.91 6.67
CA SER A 60 -15.32 2.70 5.84
C SER A 60 -16.55 2.43 6.69
N ALA A 61 -17.68 3.04 6.31
CA ALA A 61 -18.99 2.78 6.92
C ALA A 61 -19.71 1.58 6.28
N ASP A 62 -19.22 1.05 5.16
CA ASP A 62 -19.83 -0.10 4.47
C ASP A 62 -19.25 -1.42 5.00
N PRO A 63 -20.04 -2.26 5.70
CA PRO A 63 -19.54 -3.54 6.24
C PRO A 63 -18.98 -4.47 5.17
N LEU A 64 -19.50 -4.41 3.93
CA LEU A 64 -18.98 -5.21 2.83
C LEU A 64 -17.58 -4.76 2.41
N MET A 65 -17.32 -3.45 2.39
CA MET A 65 -15.99 -2.89 2.12
C MET A 65 -15.00 -3.32 3.19
N VAL A 66 -15.38 -3.19 4.47
CA VAL A 66 -14.54 -3.60 5.60
C VAL A 66 -14.18 -5.07 5.47
N LYS A 67 -15.17 -5.94 5.24
CA LYS A 67 -14.93 -7.38 5.12
C LYS A 67 -14.08 -7.72 3.90
N LEU A 68 -14.33 -7.07 2.76
CA LEU A 68 -13.54 -7.27 1.55
C LEU A 68 -12.07 -6.89 1.76
N CYS A 69 -11.81 -5.72 2.37
CA CYS A 69 -10.44 -5.29 2.67
C CYS A 69 -9.74 -6.26 3.62
N GLN A 70 -10.43 -6.79 4.64
CA GLN A 70 -9.86 -7.79 5.53
C GLN A 70 -9.42 -9.06 4.79
N LEU A 71 -10.25 -9.56 3.87
CA LEU A 71 -9.96 -10.76 3.10
C LEU A 71 -8.84 -10.53 2.09
N VAL A 72 -8.84 -9.41 1.37
CA VAL A 72 -7.75 -9.10 0.42
C VAL A 72 -6.42 -8.90 1.16
N MET A 73 -6.45 -8.30 2.36
CA MET A 73 -5.23 -8.12 3.17
C MET A 73 -4.55 -9.44 3.52
N THR A 74 -5.28 -10.57 3.60
CA THR A 74 -4.63 -11.86 3.87
C THR A 74 -3.68 -12.24 2.74
N ASP A 75 -4.03 -11.95 1.48
CA ASP A 75 -3.21 -12.23 0.31
C ASP A 75 -2.06 -11.22 0.19
N GLU A 76 -2.36 -9.92 0.34
CA GLU A 76 -1.33 -8.88 0.18
C GLU A 76 -0.25 -8.94 1.25
N ALA A 77 -0.58 -9.41 2.46
CA ALA A 77 0.43 -9.66 3.48
C ALA A 77 1.45 -10.71 3.04
N PHE A 78 1.04 -11.74 2.27
CA PHE A 78 1.97 -12.73 1.71
C PHE A 78 2.79 -12.17 0.55
N HIS A 79 2.16 -11.43 -0.37
CA HIS A 79 2.86 -10.76 -1.48
C HIS A 79 3.95 -9.82 -0.96
N HIS A 80 3.58 -8.96 -0.01
CA HIS A 80 4.51 -8.03 0.59
C HIS A 80 5.62 -8.75 1.40
N LYS A 81 5.29 -9.83 2.12
CA LYS A 81 6.28 -10.65 2.82
C LYS A 81 7.28 -11.29 1.85
N PHE A 82 6.83 -11.74 0.67
CA PHE A 82 7.73 -12.24 -0.36
C PHE A 82 8.71 -11.16 -0.83
N GLY A 83 8.22 -9.93 -1.10
CA GLY A 83 9.08 -8.78 -1.42
C GLY A 83 10.15 -8.51 -0.35
N LYS A 84 9.75 -8.49 0.93
CA LYS A 84 10.67 -8.30 2.07
C LYS A 84 11.74 -9.40 2.15
N ILE A 85 11.36 -10.67 1.97
CA ILE A 85 12.31 -11.80 1.99
C ILE A 85 13.32 -11.69 0.84
N TRP A 86 12.85 -11.31 -0.36
CA TRP A 86 13.76 -11.10 -1.49
C TRP A 86 14.73 -9.96 -1.20
N ALA A 87 14.25 -8.85 -0.65
CA ALA A 87 15.07 -7.69 -0.33
C ALA A 87 16.13 -8.03 0.73
N ASP A 88 15.75 -8.65 1.83
CA ASP A 88 16.64 -9.11 2.90
C ASP A 88 17.80 -9.98 2.37
N ARG A 89 17.51 -10.86 1.40
CA ARG A 89 18.50 -11.79 0.84
C ARG A 89 19.35 -11.21 -0.29
N THR A 90 18.92 -10.11 -0.90
CA THR A 90 19.50 -9.59 -2.15
C THR A 90 20.12 -8.21 -1.98
N ILE A 91 19.42 -7.26 -1.35
CA ILE A 91 19.88 -5.88 -1.16
C ILE A 91 21.26 -5.82 -0.50
N PRO A 92 21.57 -6.59 0.57
CA PRO A 92 22.90 -6.55 1.19
C PRO A 92 24.05 -7.08 0.32
N LYS A 93 23.74 -7.75 -0.80
CA LYS A 93 24.73 -8.37 -1.70
C LYS A 93 24.98 -7.54 -2.96
N LEU A 94 24.23 -6.46 -3.14
CA LEU A 94 24.43 -5.56 -4.27
C LEU A 94 25.76 -4.83 -4.14
N THR A 95 26.41 -4.58 -5.28
CA THR A 95 27.48 -3.59 -5.34
C THR A 95 26.93 -2.20 -5.02
N ARG A 96 27.81 -1.25 -4.71
CA ARG A 96 27.39 0.12 -4.41
C ARG A 96 26.61 0.74 -5.58
N ASP A 97 27.03 0.50 -6.81
CA ASP A 97 26.39 1.06 -8.00
C ASP A 97 25.02 0.44 -8.25
N GLU A 98 24.88 -0.88 -8.10
CA GLU A 98 23.58 -1.55 -8.18
C GLU A 98 22.63 -1.07 -7.09
N HIS A 99 23.12 -0.91 -5.86
CA HIS A 99 22.31 -0.40 -4.76
C HIS A 99 21.84 1.03 -5.03
N ASN A 100 22.71 1.89 -5.56
CA ASN A 100 22.35 3.26 -5.95
C ASN A 100 21.22 3.27 -6.99
N LEU A 101 21.24 2.37 -7.98
CA LEU A 101 20.16 2.25 -8.98
C LEU A 101 18.81 1.88 -8.34
N VAL A 102 18.82 0.99 -7.34
CA VAL A 102 17.60 0.62 -6.60
C VAL A 102 17.09 1.80 -5.77
N GLU A 103 17.99 2.48 -5.06
CA GLU A 103 17.70 3.69 -4.27
C GLU A 103 17.06 4.80 -5.10
N ASP A 104 17.69 5.14 -6.23
CA ASP A 104 17.24 6.24 -7.11
C ASP A 104 15.86 5.91 -7.70
N TRP A 105 15.68 4.68 -8.15
CA TRP A 105 14.41 4.25 -8.72
C TRP A 105 13.29 4.18 -7.68
N ALA A 106 13.57 3.69 -6.47
CA ALA A 106 12.59 3.68 -5.39
C ALA A 106 12.17 5.11 -4.97
N ALA A 107 13.13 6.03 -4.90
CA ALA A 107 12.86 7.44 -4.63
C ALA A 107 12.02 8.10 -5.74
N GLN A 108 12.33 7.80 -7.01
CA GLN A 108 11.54 8.26 -8.15
C GLN A 108 10.10 7.76 -8.06
N CYS A 109 9.89 6.46 -7.85
CA CYS A 109 8.55 5.88 -7.71
C CYS A 109 7.78 6.51 -6.54
N PHE A 110 8.44 6.69 -5.39
CA PHE A 110 7.84 7.34 -4.23
C PHE A 110 7.38 8.77 -4.56
N GLN A 111 8.23 9.58 -5.19
CA GLN A 111 7.87 10.95 -5.58
C GLN A 111 6.72 10.97 -6.59
N THR A 112 6.77 10.13 -7.62
CA THR A 112 5.69 10.01 -8.59
C THR A 112 4.36 9.72 -7.91
N LEU A 113 4.32 8.74 -7.00
CA LEU A 113 3.10 8.40 -6.26
C LEU A 113 2.67 9.52 -5.31
N LEU A 114 3.60 10.11 -4.56
CA LEU A 114 3.31 11.15 -3.57
C LEU A 114 2.60 12.36 -4.17
N PHE A 115 3.04 12.81 -5.35
CA PHE A 115 2.52 14.02 -5.95
C PHE A 115 1.35 13.78 -6.91
N ASN A 116 1.20 12.57 -7.45
CA ASN A 116 0.26 12.34 -8.55
C ASN A 116 -0.84 11.33 -8.23
N LEU A 117 -0.69 10.43 -7.25
CA LEU A 117 -1.65 9.35 -7.04
C LEU A 117 -3.07 9.83 -6.67
N ILE A 118 -3.16 10.94 -5.93
CA ILE A 118 -4.41 11.56 -5.50
C ILE A 118 -4.56 12.97 -6.10
N ASN A 119 -3.85 13.26 -7.18
CA ASN A 119 -3.93 14.56 -7.84
C ASN A 119 -5.34 14.75 -8.42
N PRO A 120 -5.99 15.90 -8.18
CA PRO A 120 -7.30 16.21 -8.74
C PRO A 120 -7.41 16.01 -10.26
N ASP A 121 -6.32 16.24 -10.99
CA ASP A 121 -6.20 15.97 -12.42
C ASP A 121 -6.51 14.50 -12.79
N GLN A 122 -6.15 13.55 -11.92
CA GLN A 122 -6.43 12.13 -12.11
C GLN A 122 -7.89 11.75 -11.77
N MET A 123 -8.64 12.67 -11.16
CA MET A 123 -10.01 12.48 -10.67
C MET A 123 -11.03 13.29 -11.48
N LYS A 124 -10.64 13.86 -12.63
CA LYS A 124 -11.51 14.67 -13.51
C LYS A 124 -12.89 14.09 -13.71
N GLN A 125 -12.97 12.81 -14.08
CA GLN A 125 -14.25 12.14 -14.32
C GLN A 125 -15.12 12.09 -13.04
N VAL A 126 -14.50 11.85 -11.88
CA VAL A 126 -15.21 11.80 -10.59
C VAL A 126 -15.77 13.18 -10.23
N TYR A 127 -15.00 14.25 -10.48
CA TYR A 127 -15.47 15.61 -10.23
C TYR A 127 -16.58 16.03 -11.19
N ASP A 128 -16.43 15.73 -12.48
CA ASP A 128 -17.43 16.01 -13.52
C ASP A 128 -18.77 15.33 -13.20
N ASP A 129 -18.74 14.07 -12.75
CA ASP A 129 -19.93 13.28 -12.37
C ASP A 129 -20.73 13.92 -11.22
N ILE A 130 -20.12 14.78 -10.40
CA ILE A 130 -20.77 15.51 -9.30
C ILE A 130 -20.84 17.02 -9.52
N GLY A 131 -20.53 17.49 -10.72
CA GLY A 131 -20.62 18.90 -11.11
C GLY A 131 -19.57 19.81 -10.48
N ILE A 132 -18.39 19.27 -10.18
CA ILE A 132 -17.24 20.03 -9.67
C ILE A 132 -16.23 20.21 -10.80
N ASP A 133 -15.76 21.43 -11.01
CA ASP A 133 -14.62 21.68 -11.89
C ASP A 133 -13.32 21.22 -11.22
N TRP A 134 -12.51 20.45 -11.94
CA TRP A 134 -11.31 19.84 -11.36
C TRP A 134 -10.20 20.86 -11.07
N GLU A 135 -10.14 21.98 -11.80
CA GLU A 135 -9.19 23.06 -11.55
C GLU A 135 -9.59 23.83 -10.29
N GLU A 136 -10.89 24.06 -10.09
CA GLU A 136 -11.42 24.61 -8.83
C GLU A 136 -11.13 23.69 -7.65
N ALA A 137 -11.36 22.38 -7.80
CA ALA A 137 -11.02 21.39 -6.77
C ALA A 137 -9.51 21.42 -6.45
N GLN A 138 -8.66 21.51 -7.48
CA GLN A 138 -7.22 21.61 -7.30
C GLN A 138 -6.82 22.88 -6.56
N ALA A 139 -7.37 24.04 -6.92
CA ALA A 139 -7.09 25.30 -6.26
C ALA A 139 -7.47 25.24 -4.77
N ALA A 140 -8.67 24.73 -4.45
CA ALA A 140 -9.14 24.59 -3.07
C ALA A 140 -8.26 23.61 -2.25
N ILE A 141 -7.81 22.52 -2.87
CA ILE A 141 -6.88 21.57 -2.23
C ILE A 141 -5.54 22.23 -1.98
N VAL A 142 -4.96 22.94 -2.95
CA VAL A 142 -3.66 23.63 -2.77
C VAL A 142 -3.74 24.69 -1.67
N GLU A 143 -4.85 25.42 -1.58
CA GLU A 143 -5.09 26.41 -0.52
C GLU A 143 -5.20 25.75 0.87
N SER A 144 -5.87 24.59 0.95
CA SER A 144 -6.16 23.92 2.23
C SER A 144 -5.07 22.95 2.69
N PHE A 145 -4.37 22.29 1.77
CA PHE A 145 -3.40 21.21 2.00
C PHE A 145 -1.96 21.65 1.74
N GLY A 146 -1.47 22.55 2.59
CA GLY A 146 -0.05 22.90 2.65
C GLY A 146 0.84 21.78 3.21
N ASP A 147 2.16 22.03 3.22
CA ASP A 147 3.17 21.04 3.66
C ASP A 147 2.97 20.56 5.11
N ASP A 148 2.49 21.42 6.00
CA ASP A 148 2.24 21.09 7.40
C ASP A 148 1.11 20.05 7.55
N GLN A 149 0.02 20.19 6.80
CA GLN A 149 -1.05 19.18 6.80
C GLN A 149 -0.57 17.86 6.21
N ARG A 150 0.25 17.89 5.15
CA ARG A 150 0.83 16.68 4.57
C ARG A 150 1.69 15.95 5.60
N ARG A 151 2.54 16.67 6.34
CA ARG A 151 3.34 16.11 7.44
C ARG A 151 2.46 15.54 8.56
N GLU A 152 1.39 16.24 8.95
CA GLU A 152 0.49 15.76 9.99
C GLU A 152 -0.21 14.45 9.60
N GLN A 153 -0.68 14.35 8.34
CA GLN A 153 -1.27 13.10 7.85
C GLN A 153 -0.27 11.94 7.81
N MET A 154 1.00 12.21 7.55
CA MET A 154 2.08 11.22 7.54
C MET A 154 2.43 10.70 8.95
N LYS A 155 1.88 11.29 10.02
CA LYS A 155 1.97 10.71 11.36
C LYS A 155 1.03 9.53 11.57
N GLN A 156 -0.04 9.43 10.77
CA GLN A 156 -0.98 8.31 10.87
C GLN A 156 -0.30 7.03 10.39
N SER A 157 -0.27 5.99 11.23
CA SER A 157 0.37 4.70 10.90
C SER A 157 -0.25 4.01 9.68
N ALA A 158 -1.54 4.27 9.40
CA ALA A 158 -2.26 3.79 8.23
C ALA A 158 -1.99 4.60 6.94
N ASN A 159 -1.28 5.72 7.03
CA ASN A 159 -1.00 6.56 5.86
C ASN A 159 -0.19 5.76 4.83
N ILE A 160 -0.69 5.71 3.61
CA ILE A 160 -0.13 4.92 2.50
C ILE A 160 1.35 5.21 2.26
N PHE A 161 1.76 6.46 2.33
CA PHE A 161 3.12 6.87 2.05
C PHE A 161 4.03 6.65 3.25
N ARG A 162 3.53 6.76 4.48
CA ARG A 162 4.28 6.40 5.69
C ARG A 162 4.64 4.92 5.69
N VAL A 163 3.66 4.05 5.37
CA VAL A 163 3.86 2.59 5.24
C VAL A 163 4.90 2.28 4.15
N LEU A 164 4.83 2.99 3.03
CA LEU A 164 5.78 2.87 1.93
C LEU A 164 7.21 3.19 2.36
N ILE A 165 7.43 4.33 3.05
CA ILE A 165 8.76 4.71 3.56
C ILE A 165 9.27 3.68 4.55
N LYS A 166 8.43 3.23 5.49
CA LYS A 166 8.79 2.20 6.48
C LYS A 166 9.24 0.91 5.83
N THR A 167 8.57 0.53 4.74
CA THR A 167 8.89 -0.67 3.95
C THR A 167 10.27 -0.57 3.33
N LEU A 168 10.56 0.54 2.64
CA LEU A 168 11.86 0.77 2.00
C LEU A 168 12.99 0.90 3.03
N LEU A 169 12.73 1.54 4.17
CA LEU A 169 13.67 1.69 5.28
C LEU A 169 14.07 0.32 5.85
N ASN A 170 13.08 -0.50 6.20
CA ASN A 170 13.31 -1.82 6.78
C ASN A 170 13.96 -2.81 5.81
N ALA A 171 13.86 -2.56 4.51
CA ALA A 171 14.50 -3.36 3.47
C ALA A 171 15.95 -2.96 3.17
N GLY A 172 16.47 -1.94 3.86
CA GLY A 172 17.81 -1.40 3.59
C GLY A 172 17.92 -0.60 2.30
N ILE A 173 16.80 -0.35 1.60
CA ILE A 173 16.79 0.42 0.36
C ILE A 173 17.04 1.89 0.66
N ILE A 174 16.45 2.44 1.73
CA ILE A 174 16.78 3.81 2.15
C ILE A 174 18.12 3.78 2.88
N THR A 175 19.14 4.39 2.28
CA THR A 175 20.46 4.60 2.91
C THR A 175 20.65 6.06 3.31
N ASP A 176 21.79 6.38 3.92
CA ASP A 176 22.19 7.76 4.21
C ASP A 176 22.14 8.68 2.98
N ARG A 177 22.37 8.13 1.76
CA ARG A 177 22.33 8.90 0.51
C ARG A 177 20.95 9.46 0.22
N THR A 178 19.89 8.66 0.42
CA THR A 178 18.52 9.07 0.13
C THR A 178 17.70 9.43 1.36
N ARG A 179 18.22 9.24 2.59
CA ARG A 179 17.49 9.47 3.85
C ARG A 179 16.88 10.86 3.93
N ALA A 180 17.61 11.89 3.50
CA ALA A 180 17.16 13.28 3.56
C ALA A 180 15.86 13.53 2.76
N TYR A 181 15.67 12.83 1.63
CA TYR A 181 14.45 12.97 0.82
C TYR A 181 13.20 12.51 1.58
N TYR A 182 13.30 11.41 2.32
CA TYR A 182 12.18 10.85 3.09
C TYR A 182 11.96 11.59 4.42
N ALA A 183 13.04 12.08 5.03
CA ALA A 183 13.00 12.86 6.26
C ALA A 183 12.26 14.20 6.13
N MET A 184 11.95 14.64 4.90
CA MET A 184 11.05 15.77 4.66
C MET A 184 9.59 15.49 5.05
N TYR A 185 9.20 14.22 5.15
CA TYR A 185 7.80 13.82 5.31
C TYR A 185 7.53 13.06 6.61
N VAL A 186 8.54 12.36 7.14
CA VAL A 186 8.43 11.53 8.35
C VAL A 186 9.64 11.70 9.25
N ASP A 187 9.47 11.45 10.55
CA ASP A 187 10.60 11.23 11.45
C ASP A 187 11.19 9.83 11.19
N MET A 188 12.38 9.81 10.58
CA MET A 188 13.05 8.56 10.19
C MET A 188 13.55 7.75 11.40
N ASP A 189 13.84 8.39 12.53
CA ASP A 189 14.34 7.71 13.72
C ASP A 189 13.18 7.12 14.53
N GLU A 190 12.05 7.83 14.62
CA GLU A 190 10.78 7.29 15.10
C GLU A 190 10.39 6.07 14.28
N LEU A 191 10.37 6.19 12.95
CA LEU A 191 9.95 5.13 12.04
C LEU A 191 10.79 3.86 12.19
N LYS A 192 12.10 4.03 12.42
CA LYS A 192 13.03 2.92 12.68
C LYS A 192 12.75 2.23 14.01
N GLN A 193 12.38 2.99 15.05
CA GLN A 193 12.09 2.46 16.39
C GLN A 193 10.80 1.63 16.42
N GLU A 194 9.86 1.87 15.51
CA GLU A 194 8.65 1.05 15.38
C GLU A 194 8.89 -0.38 14.88
N GLY A 195 10.10 -0.70 14.43
CA GLY A 195 10.46 -2.02 13.94
C GLY A 195 9.78 -2.41 12.61
N VAL A 196 9.69 -3.72 12.37
CA VAL A 196 9.32 -4.28 11.04
C VAL A 196 7.83 -4.60 10.88
N ARG A 197 7.07 -4.57 11.97
CA ARG A 197 5.63 -4.85 11.99
C ARG A 197 4.87 -3.74 11.25
N MET A 198 3.95 -4.13 10.37
CA MET A 198 3.11 -3.23 9.58
C MET A 198 1.65 -3.30 10.04
N ILE A 199 0.90 -2.22 9.82
CA ILE A 199 -0.51 -2.14 10.23
C ILE A 199 -1.41 -3.19 9.56
N GLY A 200 -1.08 -3.58 8.32
CA GLY A 200 -1.83 -4.63 7.63
C GLY A 200 -1.52 -6.04 8.14
N ASP A 201 -0.45 -6.24 8.92
CA ASP A 201 -0.11 -7.56 9.46
C ASP A 201 -1.18 -8.03 10.45
N ASP A 202 -1.66 -7.12 11.33
CA ASP A 202 -2.68 -7.46 12.33
C ASP A 202 -4.04 -7.74 11.67
N ILE A 203 -4.40 -6.95 10.65
CA ILE A 203 -5.62 -7.12 9.85
C ILE A 203 -5.58 -8.47 9.11
N ALA A 204 -4.44 -8.80 8.51
CA ALA A 204 -4.22 -10.07 7.83
C ALA A 204 -4.29 -11.26 8.79
N GLU A 205 -3.66 -11.17 9.97
CA GLU A 205 -3.70 -12.24 10.98
C GLU A 205 -5.11 -12.49 11.53
N GLU A 206 -5.90 -11.43 11.73
CA GLU A 206 -7.31 -11.57 12.05
C GLU A 206 -8.10 -12.23 10.92
N GLY A 207 -7.88 -11.78 9.68
CA GLY A 207 -8.48 -12.38 8.47
C GLY A 207 -8.15 -13.87 8.31
N ILE A 208 -6.89 -14.26 8.56
CA ILE A 208 -6.44 -15.65 8.50
C ILE A 208 -7.12 -16.49 9.58
N ARG A 209 -7.22 -16.00 10.83
CA ARG A 209 -7.96 -16.69 11.90
C ARG A 209 -9.43 -16.90 11.53
N TYR A 210 -10.05 -15.91 10.92
CA TYR A 210 -11.41 -16.03 10.40
C TYR A 210 -11.52 -17.08 9.28
N LEU A 211 -10.60 -17.10 8.32
CA LEU A 211 -10.58 -18.11 7.25
C LEU A 211 -10.36 -19.52 7.80
N GLN A 212 -9.53 -19.67 8.83
CA GLN A 212 -9.34 -20.95 9.52
C GLN A 212 -10.63 -21.46 10.17
N SER A 213 -11.44 -20.56 10.75
CA SER A 213 -12.71 -20.98 11.36
C SER A 213 -13.73 -21.44 10.31
N ILE A 214 -13.71 -20.88 9.10
CA ILE A 214 -14.53 -21.35 7.98
C ILE A 214 -14.03 -22.72 7.49
N ASN A 215 -12.73 -22.81 7.19
CA ASN A 215 -12.17 -23.99 6.51
C ASN A 215 -12.01 -25.20 7.44
N PHE A 216 -11.84 -24.97 8.75
CA PHE A 216 -11.54 -26.02 9.71
C PHE A 216 -12.50 -26.06 10.92
N GLY A 217 -13.48 -25.15 11.00
CA GLY A 217 -14.41 -25.07 12.14
C GLY A 217 -15.25 -26.32 12.34
N ASP A 218 -15.66 -26.98 11.26
CA ASP A 218 -16.42 -28.23 11.34
C ASP A 218 -15.54 -29.45 11.65
N ALA A 219 -14.27 -29.44 11.23
CA ALA A 219 -13.31 -30.50 11.58
C ALA A 219 -12.95 -30.47 13.08
N ALA A 220 -12.91 -29.30 13.69
CA ALA A 220 -12.71 -29.14 15.14
C ALA A 220 -13.94 -29.63 15.94
N LYS A 221 -15.16 -29.33 15.48
CA LYS A 221 -16.42 -29.83 16.08
C LYS A 221 -16.56 -31.36 15.95
N SER A 222 -16.15 -31.92 14.81
CA SER A 222 -16.17 -33.37 14.59
C SER A 222 -15.19 -34.12 15.51
N LYS A 223 -13.98 -33.58 15.72
CA LYS A 223 -13.01 -34.17 16.66
C LYS A 223 -13.42 -34.05 18.13
N SER A 224 -14.10 -32.98 18.53
CA SER A 224 -14.59 -32.86 19.92
C SER A 224 -15.75 -33.83 20.22
N LEU A 225 -16.56 -34.18 19.23
CA LEU A 225 -17.62 -35.18 19.38
C LEU A 225 -17.07 -36.60 19.47
N LEU A 226 -16.02 -36.92 18.71
CA LEU A 226 -15.35 -38.23 18.73
C LEU A 226 -14.46 -38.48 19.95
N ALA A 227 -14.00 -37.42 20.63
CA ALA A 227 -13.21 -37.52 21.86
C ALA A 227 -14.08 -37.54 23.14
N ALA A 228 -15.40 -37.43 22.99
CA ALA A 228 -16.38 -37.42 24.07
C ALA A 228 -17.22 -38.72 24.14
N GLU A 229 -16.89 -39.75 23.35
CA GLU A 229 -17.40 -41.13 23.45
C GLU A 229 -16.39 -42.06 24.11
#